data_AF-A0A3G2JR58-F1
#
_entry.id   AF-A0A3G2JR58-F1
#
_cell.length_a   1.000
_cell.length_b   1.000
_cell.length_c   1.000
_cell.angle_alpha   90.00
_cell.angle_beta   90.00
_cell.angle_gamma   90.00
#
_symmetry.space_group_name_H-M   'P 1'
#
loop_
_entity.id
_entity.type
_entity.pdbx_description
1 polymer ?
#
loop_
_entity_poly.entity_id
_entity_poly.type
_entity_poly.pdbx_seq_one_letter_code
_entity_poly.pdbx_strand_id
1 'polypeptide(L)'
;MTPVTRLRQWQRLRARDREMRQFAETLIAPVRGRLGDADAEGDLEAPADPEALFEALVESARQWRGDRRLEVHKVHIPREFKATGMWLERADRDDIIIERDAAIWHQAQIFGHELWHMRQKDGFTPEQLAGGAWDELQSGHAHGAQPAAARSRFDEDPEKEAELFGIRVGQEMRALMERDVITGATARRIADALSYRGNRK
;
A
#
# COMPACT_ATOMS: atom_id res chain seq x y z
N MET A 1 -29.87 -12.70 16.87
CA MET A 1 -29.05 -13.15 15.72
C MET A 1 -29.31 -14.61 15.45
N THR A 2 -29.78 -14.96 14.24
CA THR A 2 -30.07 -16.36 13.88
C THR A 2 -28.80 -17.09 13.40
N PRO A 3 -28.74 -18.43 13.47
CA PRO A 3 -27.61 -19.22 12.97
C PRO A 3 -27.26 -18.95 11.50
N VAL A 4 -28.28 -18.73 10.66
CA VAL A 4 -28.13 -18.41 9.24
C VAL A 4 -27.48 -17.03 9.04
N THR A 5 -27.84 -16.03 9.85
CA THR A 5 -27.19 -14.71 9.81
C THR A 5 -25.72 -14.79 10.22
N ARG A 6 -25.37 -15.62 11.22
CA ARG A 6 -23.97 -15.84 11.64
C ARG A 6 -23.13 -16.50 10.54
N LEU A 7 -23.67 -17.52 9.86
CA LEU A 7 -22.97 -18.20 8.77
C LEU A 7 -22.71 -17.25 7.58
N ARG A 8 -23.70 -16.45 7.19
CA ARG A 8 -23.54 -15.44 6.12
C ARG A 8 -22.55 -14.34 6.49
N GLN A 9 -22.51 -13.92 7.76
CA GLN A 9 -21.53 -12.97 8.25
C GLN A 9 -20.11 -13.55 8.18
N TRP A 10 -19.92 -14.78 8.66
CA TRP A 10 -18.63 -15.45 8.61
C TRP A 10 -18.12 -15.71 7.18
N GLN A 11 -19.00 -16.09 6.26
CA GLN A 11 -18.66 -16.25 4.85
C GLN A 11 -18.18 -14.94 4.22
N ARG A 12 -18.85 -13.81 4.54
CA ARG A 12 -18.45 -12.47 4.10
C ARG A 12 -17.08 -12.08 4.65
N LEU A 13 -16.85 -12.23 5.96
CA LEU A 13 -15.55 -11.95 6.58
C LEU A 13 -14.42 -12.77 5.95
N ARG A 14 -14.65 -14.07 5.68
CA ARG A 14 -13.67 -14.90 4.98
C ARG A 14 -13.44 -14.50 3.53
N ALA A 15 -14.46 -14.04 2.83
CA ALA A 15 -14.31 -13.54 1.46
C ALA A 15 -13.46 -12.25 1.46
N ARG A 16 -13.72 -11.33 2.40
CA ARG A 16 -12.95 -10.10 2.57
C ARG A 16 -11.49 -10.36 2.94
N ASP A 17 -11.20 -11.25 3.89
CA ASP A 17 -9.81 -11.58 4.21
C ASP A 17 -9.07 -12.21 3.01
N ARG A 18 -9.74 -13.05 2.21
CA ARG A 18 -9.15 -13.58 0.97
C ARG A 18 -8.88 -12.48 -0.05
N GLU A 19 -9.80 -11.55 -0.23
CA GLU A 19 -9.65 -10.42 -1.14
C GLU A 19 -8.47 -9.54 -0.72
N MET A 20 -8.38 -9.18 0.57
CA MET A 20 -7.25 -8.43 1.11
C MET A 20 -5.93 -9.14 0.86
N ARG A 21 -5.86 -10.47 1.06
CA ARG A 21 -4.63 -11.24 0.80
C ARG A 21 -4.28 -11.26 -0.68
N GLN A 22 -5.27 -11.48 -1.56
CA GLN A 22 -5.04 -11.48 -3.01
C GLN A 22 -4.57 -10.12 -3.51
N PHE A 23 -5.15 -9.04 -2.97
CA PHE A 23 -4.76 -7.70 -3.38
C PHE A 23 -3.37 -7.35 -2.84
N ALA A 24 -3.07 -7.68 -1.58
CA ALA A 24 -1.72 -7.53 -1.04
C ALA A 24 -0.69 -8.33 -1.87
N GLU A 25 -1.01 -9.57 -2.26
CA GLU A 25 -0.14 -10.37 -3.13
C GLU A 25 0.07 -9.70 -4.49
N THR A 26 -1.01 -9.15 -5.08
CA THR A 26 -0.94 -8.41 -6.36
C THR A 26 0.04 -7.25 -6.26
N LEU A 27 0.03 -6.52 -5.14
CA LEU A 27 0.92 -5.38 -4.93
C LEU A 27 2.36 -5.79 -4.60
N ILE A 28 2.55 -6.82 -3.78
CA ILE A 28 3.86 -7.17 -3.21
C ILE A 28 4.66 -8.12 -4.11
N ALA A 29 4.02 -9.00 -4.89
CA ALA A 29 4.72 -9.96 -5.73
C ALA A 29 5.71 -9.32 -6.72
N PRO A 30 5.38 -8.20 -7.42
CA PRO A 30 6.34 -7.52 -8.29
C PRO A 30 7.53 -6.92 -7.54
N VAL A 31 7.34 -6.48 -6.30
CA VAL A 31 8.43 -5.97 -5.45
C VAL A 31 9.39 -7.09 -5.08
N ARG A 32 8.86 -8.26 -4.69
CA ARG A 32 9.67 -9.47 -4.44
C ARG A 32 10.42 -9.94 -5.68
N GLY A 33 9.78 -9.87 -6.85
CA GLY A 33 10.40 -10.23 -8.13
C GLY A 33 11.64 -9.40 -8.41
N ARG A 34 11.55 -8.06 -8.27
CA ARG A 34 12.70 -7.16 -8.46
C ARG A 34 13.87 -7.47 -7.54
N LEU A 35 13.60 -7.86 -6.30
CA LEU A 35 14.64 -8.29 -5.36
C LEU A 35 15.29 -9.61 -5.78
N GLY A 36 14.50 -10.57 -6.24
CA GLY A 36 15.01 -11.85 -6.72
C GLY A 36 15.86 -11.71 -8.00
N ASP A 37 15.48 -10.80 -8.90
CA ASP A 37 16.25 -10.52 -10.12
C ASP A 37 17.58 -9.84 -9.79
N ALA A 38 17.59 -8.87 -8.87
CA ALA A 38 18.83 -8.23 -8.39
C ALA A 38 19.77 -9.23 -7.70
N ASP A 39 19.23 -10.15 -6.88
CA ASP A 39 19.99 -11.24 -6.26
C ASP A 39 20.63 -12.16 -7.33
N ALA A 40 19.93 -12.41 -8.46
CA ALA A 40 20.37 -13.29 -9.53
C ALA A 40 21.39 -12.67 -10.49
N GLU A 41 21.33 -11.36 -10.73
CA GLU A 41 22.27 -10.62 -11.59
C GLU A 41 23.64 -10.38 -10.93
N GLY A 42 23.85 -10.87 -9.72
CA GLY A 42 25.12 -10.76 -9.00
C GLY A 42 25.32 -9.40 -8.33
N ASP A 43 24.30 -8.54 -8.31
CA ASP A 43 24.31 -7.24 -7.64
C ASP A 43 24.02 -7.38 -6.13
N LEU A 44 24.60 -8.42 -5.52
CA LEU A 44 24.51 -8.74 -4.09
C LEU A 44 25.23 -7.69 -3.22
N GLU A 45 25.90 -6.72 -3.82
CA GLU A 45 26.82 -5.79 -3.13
C GLU A 45 26.10 -4.63 -2.41
N ALA A 46 24.82 -4.37 -2.70
CA ALA A 46 24.07 -3.30 -2.05
C ALA A 46 22.71 -3.80 -1.50
N PRO A 47 22.37 -3.52 -0.23
CA PRO A 47 20.98 -3.59 0.23
C PRO A 47 20.10 -2.79 -0.72
N ALA A 48 18.95 -3.33 -1.12
CA ALA A 48 17.97 -2.54 -1.84
C ALA A 48 17.57 -1.32 -0.98
N ASP A 49 17.69 -0.14 -1.57
CA ASP A 49 17.30 1.10 -0.93
C ASP A 49 15.81 1.01 -0.53
N PRO A 50 15.43 1.23 0.75
CA PRO A 50 14.03 1.25 1.17
C PRO A 50 13.16 2.17 0.31
N GLU A 51 13.71 3.26 -0.21
CA GLU A 51 12.99 4.12 -1.15
C GLU A 51 12.77 3.45 -2.51
N ALA A 52 13.76 2.73 -3.04
CA ALA A 52 13.57 1.94 -4.27
C ALA A 52 12.51 0.84 -4.10
N LEU A 53 12.42 0.23 -2.91
CA LEU A 53 11.36 -0.73 -2.59
C LEU A 53 9.98 -0.07 -2.53
N PHE A 54 9.89 1.11 -1.91
CA PHE A 54 8.64 1.88 -1.90
C PHE A 54 8.22 2.30 -3.32
N GLU A 55 9.14 2.81 -4.13
CA GLU A 55 8.87 3.12 -5.53
C GLU A 55 8.45 1.87 -6.32
N ALA A 56 9.05 0.72 -6.03
CA ALA A 56 8.64 -0.54 -6.64
C ALA A 56 7.19 -0.92 -6.30
N LEU A 57 6.74 -0.65 -5.07
CA LEU A 57 5.35 -0.81 -4.64
C LEU A 57 4.42 0.18 -5.37
N VAL A 58 4.84 1.44 -5.54
CA VAL A 58 4.09 2.45 -6.29
C VAL A 58 3.90 2.02 -7.75
N GLU A 59 4.96 1.51 -8.39
CA GLU A 59 4.88 0.97 -9.75
C GLU A 59 3.94 -0.23 -9.86
N SER A 60 3.96 -1.11 -8.86
CA SER A 60 3.04 -2.25 -8.79
C SER A 60 1.57 -1.78 -8.68
N ALA A 61 1.31 -0.76 -7.86
CA ALA A 61 0.00 -0.14 -7.75
C ALA A 61 -0.45 0.54 -9.05
N ARG A 62 0.47 1.21 -9.77
CA ARG A 62 0.21 1.78 -11.11
C ARG A 62 -0.19 0.70 -12.11
N GLN A 63 0.51 -0.44 -12.11
CA GLN A 63 0.18 -1.58 -12.97
C GLN A 63 -1.20 -2.16 -12.65
N TRP A 64 -1.52 -2.31 -11.36
CA TRP A 64 -2.85 -2.72 -10.91
C TRP A 64 -3.93 -1.74 -11.36
N ARG A 65 -3.66 -0.43 -11.28
CA ARG A 65 -4.62 0.62 -11.65
C ARG A 65 -4.89 0.70 -13.15
N GLY A 66 -3.95 0.22 -13.98
CA GLY A 66 -4.14 0.03 -15.41
C GLY A 66 -4.00 1.33 -16.22
N ASP A 67 -5.05 1.69 -16.95
CA ASP A 67 -5.09 2.85 -17.84
C ASP A 67 -5.27 4.18 -17.09
N ARG A 68 -5.82 4.13 -15.88
CA ARG A 68 -6.02 5.29 -15.03
C ARG A 68 -4.72 5.67 -14.31
N ARG A 69 -4.30 6.94 -14.47
CA ARG A 69 -3.03 7.44 -13.91
C ARG A 69 -3.09 7.48 -12.38
N LEU A 70 -2.04 7.01 -11.72
CA LEU A 70 -1.87 7.07 -10.27
C LEU A 70 -0.60 7.87 -9.90
N GLU A 71 -0.78 9.00 -9.22
CA GLU A 71 0.30 9.84 -8.71
C GLU A 71 0.42 9.74 -7.19
N VAL A 72 1.65 9.69 -6.69
CA VAL A 72 1.93 9.61 -5.25
C VAL A 72 2.72 10.84 -4.82
N HIS A 73 2.23 11.53 -3.81
CA HIS A 73 2.75 12.81 -3.33
C HIS A 73 3.19 12.67 -1.88
N LYS A 74 4.51 12.69 -1.64
CA LYS A 74 5.08 12.77 -0.29
C LYS A 74 5.12 14.22 0.17
N VAL A 75 4.23 14.61 1.09
CA VAL A 75 4.14 15.99 1.59
C VAL A 75 4.20 16.02 3.11
N HIS A 76 4.68 17.12 3.69
CA HIS A 76 4.51 17.35 5.12
C HIS A 76 3.05 17.71 5.37
N ILE A 77 2.33 16.87 6.12
CA ILE A 77 0.93 17.10 6.47
C ILE A 77 0.90 17.82 7.82
N PRO A 78 0.35 19.05 7.89
CA PRO A 78 0.28 19.78 9.14
C PRO A 78 -0.47 18.99 10.22
N ARG A 79 0.01 19.01 11.46
CA ARG A 79 -0.52 18.18 12.57
C ARG A 79 -1.97 18.50 12.94
N GLU A 80 -2.47 19.66 12.51
CA GLU A 80 -3.86 20.06 12.63
C GLU A 80 -4.78 19.15 11.80
N PHE A 81 -4.26 18.59 10.70
CA PHE A 81 -4.90 17.50 9.98
C PHE A 81 -4.66 16.20 10.74
N LYS A 82 -5.75 15.56 11.17
CA LYS A 82 -5.71 14.27 11.89
C LYS A 82 -5.50 13.07 10.96
N ALA A 83 -4.93 13.30 9.79
CA ALA A 83 -4.74 12.30 8.74
C ALA A 83 -3.25 12.24 8.39
N THR A 84 -2.77 11.05 8.08
CA THR A 84 -1.39 10.79 7.64
C THR A 84 -1.34 10.44 6.15
N GLY A 85 -2.49 10.25 5.51
CA GLY A 85 -2.65 10.00 4.09
C GLY A 85 -3.98 10.54 3.56
N MET A 86 -4.08 10.63 2.24
CA MET A 86 -5.33 10.97 1.57
C MET A 86 -5.31 10.55 0.10
N TRP A 87 -6.32 9.80 -0.33
CA TRP A 87 -6.65 9.63 -1.74
C TRP A 87 -7.62 10.69 -2.26
N LEU A 88 -7.28 11.26 -3.42
CA LEU A 88 -8.12 12.16 -4.21
C LEU A 88 -8.38 11.55 -5.58
N GLU A 89 -9.64 11.31 -5.89
CA GLU A 89 -10.09 10.91 -7.22
C GLU A 89 -10.30 12.15 -8.10
N ARG A 90 -9.60 12.23 -9.24
CA ARG A 90 -9.82 13.26 -10.27
C ARG A 90 -10.52 12.67 -11.50
N ALA A 91 -10.81 13.51 -12.49
CA ALA A 91 -11.45 13.07 -13.72
C ALA A 91 -10.61 12.00 -14.46
N ASP A 92 -9.30 12.20 -14.54
CA ASP A 92 -8.36 11.43 -15.37
C ASP A 92 -7.27 10.69 -14.57
N ARG A 93 -7.16 10.96 -13.26
CA ARG A 93 -6.13 10.37 -12.40
C ARG A 93 -6.58 10.23 -10.95
N ASP A 94 -5.82 9.45 -10.20
CA ASP A 94 -5.88 9.36 -8.75
C ASP A 94 -4.60 9.95 -8.17
N ASP A 95 -4.73 10.83 -7.18
CA ASP A 95 -3.60 11.29 -6.37
C ASP A 95 -3.67 10.59 -5.01
N ILE A 96 -2.57 10.01 -4.55
CA ILE A 96 -2.39 9.54 -3.17
C ILE A 96 -1.36 10.45 -2.50
N ILE A 97 -1.77 11.12 -1.45
CA ILE A 97 -0.93 11.98 -0.63
C ILE A 97 -0.55 11.18 0.61
N ILE A 98 0.74 11.20 0.97
CA ILE A 98 1.27 10.52 2.15
C ILE A 98 2.18 11.45 2.95
N GLU A 99 2.20 11.29 4.27
CA GLU A 99 3.10 12.01 5.17
C GLU A 99 4.57 11.69 4.83
N ARG A 100 5.31 12.72 4.41
CA ARG A 100 6.72 12.65 4.02
C ARG A 100 7.62 12.26 5.19
N ASP A 101 7.33 12.74 6.38
CA ASP A 101 8.20 12.55 7.55
C ASP A 101 7.98 11.20 8.25
N ALA A 102 7.00 10.41 7.79
CA ALA A 102 6.81 9.04 8.25
C ALA A 102 7.98 8.15 7.77
N ALA A 103 8.36 7.16 8.59
CA ALA A 103 9.31 6.14 8.16
C ALA A 103 8.80 5.42 6.90
N ILE A 104 9.69 4.98 6.00
CA ILE A 104 9.30 4.40 4.68
C ILE A 104 8.34 3.21 4.82
N TRP A 105 8.55 2.31 5.79
CA TRP A 105 7.62 1.22 6.05
C TRP A 105 6.22 1.71 6.50
N HIS A 106 6.17 2.84 7.21
CA HIS A 106 4.91 3.47 7.62
C HIS A 106 4.26 4.22 6.46
N GLN A 107 5.06 4.83 5.56
CA GLN A 107 4.56 5.35 4.28
C GLN A 107 3.91 4.24 3.45
N ALA A 108 4.49 3.04 3.41
CA ALA A 108 3.88 1.88 2.75
C ALA A 108 2.55 1.45 3.39
N GLN A 109 2.44 1.52 4.72
CA GLN A 109 1.18 1.27 5.42
C GLN A 109 0.11 2.31 5.05
N ILE A 110 0.46 3.60 5.09
CA ILE A 110 -0.45 4.68 4.70
C ILE A 110 -0.88 4.50 3.24
N PHE A 111 0.07 4.26 2.34
CA PHE A 111 -0.21 4.01 0.92
C PHE A 111 -1.13 2.80 0.70
N GLY A 112 -0.90 1.70 1.41
CA GLY A 112 -1.76 0.52 1.37
C GLY A 112 -3.19 0.83 1.83
N HIS A 113 -3.34 1.58 2.91
CA HIS A 113 -4.64 2.04 3.42
C HIS A 113 -5.42 2.82 2.33
N GLU A 114 -4.79 3.79 1.68
CA GLU A 114 -5.41 4.57 0.60
C GLU A 114 -5.79 3.71 -0.62
N LEU A 115 -4.96 2.74 -0.99
CA LEU A 115 -5.26 1.79 -2.06
C LEU A 115 -6.45 0.87 -1.72
N TRP A 116 -6.63 0.54 -0.44
CA TRP A 116 -7.79 -0.27 -0.03
C TRP A 116 -9.10 0.50 -0.22
N HIS A 117 -9.14 1.80 0.07
CA HIS A 117 -10.30 2.63 -0.26
C HIS A 117 -10.61 2.61 -1.75
N MET A 118 -9.59 2.76 -2.58
CA MET A 118 -9.74 2.69 -4.03
C MET A 118 -10.29 1.33 -4.48
N ARG A 119 -9.75 0.23 -3.94
CA ARG A 119 -10.21 -1.13 -4.25
C ARG A 119 -11.65 -1.37 -3.82
N GLN A 120 -12.04 -0.87 -2.65
CA GLN A 120 -13.42 -0.96 -2.19
C GLN A 120 -14.37 -0.21 -3.13
N LYS A 121 -13.95 0.95 -3.66
CA LYS A 121 -14.75 1.73 -4.62
C LYS A 121 -14.97 0.99 -5.92
N ASP A 122 -13.93 0.39 -6.48
CA ASP A 122 -14.00 -0.34 -7.76
C ASP A 122 -14.99 -1.54 -7.70
N GLY A 123 -15.35 -2.00 -6.50
CA GLY A 123 -16.36 -3.04 -6.28
C GLY A 123 -17.82 -2.60 -6.48
N PHE A 124 -18.07 -1.31 -6.73
CA PHE A 124 -19.40 -0.75 -6.95
C PHE A 124 -19.66 -0.43 -8.43
N THR A 125 -20.87 -0.74 -8.91
CA THR A 125 -21.31 -0.30 -10.24
C THR A 125 -21.60 1.21 -10.26
N PRO A 126 -21.59 1.87 -11.43
CA PRO A 126 -21.95 3.29 -11.53
C PRO A 126 -23.31 3.63 -10.93
N GLU A 127 -24.29 2.74 -11.04
CA GLU A 127 -25.63 2.90 -10.46
C GLU A 127 -25.59 2.82 -8.93
N GLN A 128 -24.74 1.95 -8.38
CA GLN A 128 -24.55 1.85 -6.93
C GLN A 128 -23.81 3.09 -6.40
N LEU A 129 -22.81 3.58 -7.13
CA LEU A 129 -22.12 4.83 -6.81
C LEU A 129 -23.08 6.03 -6.87
N ALA A 130 -23.90 6.14 -7.93
CA ALA A 130 -24.90 7.19 -8.08
C ALA A 130 -26.05 7.08 -7.05
N GLY A 131 -26.33 5.88 -6.56
CA GLY A 131 -27.30 5.60 -5.51
C GLY A 131 -26.78 5.84 -4.10
N GLY A 132 -25.56 6.36 -3.92
CA GLY A 132 -24.98 6.62 -2.60
C GLY A 132 -24.52 5.36 -1.85
N ALA A 133 -24.38 4.21 -2.52
CA ALA A 133 -23.86 2.99 -1.89
C ALA A 133 -22.41 3.16 -1.41
N TRP A 134 -21.68 4.12 -2.01
CA TRP A 134 -20.37 4.57 -1.54
C TRP A 134 -20.45 5.45 -0.29
N ASP A 135 -21.53 6.22 -0.10
CA ASP A 135 -21.75 7.03 1.11
C ASP A 135 -21.96 6.15 2.35
N GLU A 136 -22.44 4.92 2.18
CA GLU A 136 -22.49 3.90 3.23
C GLU A 136 -21.09 3.40 3.66
N LEU A 137 -20.07 3.55 2.81
CA LEU A 137 -18.67 3.34 3.18
C LEU A 137 -17.98 4.61 3.70
N GLN A 138 -18.48 5.79 3.33
CA GLN A 138 -17.99 7.08 3.80
C GLN A 138 -18.85 7.61 4.95
N SER A 139 -18.50 7.28 6.18
CA SER A 139 -19.05 8.08 7.29
C SER A 139 -18.46 9.48 7.38
N GLY A 140 -19.11 10.41 6.68
CA GLY A 140 -19.09 11.81 7.08
C GLY A 140 -19.11 12.84 5.96
N HIS A 141 -20.30 13.08 5.40
CA HIS A 141 -20.80 14.30 4.74
C HIS A 141 -20.01 14.88 3.55
N ALA A 142 -20.75 15.00 2.43
CA ALA A 142 -20.31 15.51 1.14
C ALA A 142 -20.04 17.02 1.09
N HIS A 143 -19.01 17.42 0.34
CA HIS A 143 -19.03 18.63 -0.50
C HIS A 143 -18.05 18.50 -1.69
N GLY A 144 -18.45 19.10 -2.83
CA GLY A 144 -17.85 18.96 -4.16
C GLY A 144 -16.35 19.26 -4.21
N ALA A 145 -15.66 18.46 -5.04
CA ALA A 145 -14.24 18.11 -4.94
C ALA A 145 -13.96 17.34 -3.64
N GLN A 146 -14.50 16.11 -3.54
CA GLN A 146 -14.47 15.34 -2.29
C GLN A 146 -13.07 14.81 -2.00
N PRO A 147 -12.45 15.22 -0.88
CA PRO A 147 -11.37 14.45 -0.28
C PRO A 147 -11.96 13.11 0.15
N ALA A 148 -11.65 12.01 -0.55
CA ALA A 148 -12.32 10.74 -0.32
C ALA A 148 -11.97 10.11 1.03
N ALA A 149 -10.86 10.53 1.66
CA ALA A 149 -10.32 9.95 2.89
C ALA A 149 -10.09 10.94 4.05
N ALA A 150 -10.41 12.23 3.90
CA ALA A 150 -10.01 13.20 4.94
C ALA A 150 -10.81 13.11 6.26
N ARG A 151 -11.92 12.35 6.31
CA ARG A 151 -12.86 12.36 7.44
C ARG A 151 -13.64 11.06 7.64
N SER A 152 -12.97 9.94 7.65
CA SER A 152 -13.61 8.69 8.06
C SER A 152 -13.48 8.47 9.58
N ARG A 153 -14.53 7.97 10.23
CA ARG A 153 -14.45 7.56 11.65
C ARG A 153 -13.83 6.17 11.74
N PHE A 154 -12.80 6.04 12.56
CA PHE A 154 -12.11 4.79 12.93
C PHE A 154 -13.00 3.61 13.39
N ASP A 155 -14.30 3.83 13.66
CA ASP A 155 -15.20 2.82 14.22
C ASP A 155 -16.03 2.05 13.17
N GLU A 156 -15.86 2.33 11.88
CA GLU A 156 -16.62 1.66 10.83
C GLU A 156 -15.86 0.51 10.17
N ASP A 157 -16.60 -0.52 9.74
CA ASP A 157 -16.04 -1.70 9.09
C ASP A 157 -15.10 -1.34 7.91
N PRO A 158 -15.43 -0.38 7.01
CA PRO A 158 -14.54 0.03 5.91
C PRO A 158 -13.19 0.61 6.33
N GLU A 159 -13.17 1.40 7.40
CA GLU A 159 -11.95 2.01 7.93
C GLU A 159 -11.08 1.02 8.67
N LYS A 160 -11.72 0.14 9.45
CA LYS A 160 -11.03 -0.98 10.08
C LYS A 160 -10.43 -1.90 9.03
N GLU A 161 -11.14 -2.14 7.93
CA GLU A 161 -10.63 -2.92 6.81
C GLU A 161 -9.44 -2.23 6.12
N ALA A 162 -9.51 -0.92 5.88
CA ALA A 162 -8.41 -0.13 5.32
C ALA A 162 -7.18 -0.11 6.23
N GLU A 163 -7.37 0.07 7.53
CA GLU A 163 -6.30 0.00 8.54
C GLU A 163 -5.64 -1.38 8.57
N LEU A 164 -6.44 -2.46 8.60
CA LEU A 164 -5.92 -3.82 8.59
C LEU A 164 -5.13 -4.12 7.31
N PHE A 165 -5.61 -3.65 6.16
CA PHE A 165 -4.91 -3.83 4.90
C PHE A 165 -3.60 -3.01 4.87
N GLY A 166 -3.63 -1.75 5.31
CA GLY A 166 -2.46 -0.90 5.45
C GLY A 166 -1.39 -1.53 6.34
N ILE A 167 -1.78 -2.01 7.54
CA ILE A 167 -0.86 -2.71 8.46
C ILE A 167 -0.22 -3.92 7.77
N ARG A 168 -1.00 -4.72 7.02
CA ARG A 168 -0.48 -5.88 6.30
C ARG A 168 0.57 -5.48 5.26
N VAL A 169 0.27 -4.48 4.42
CA VAL A 169 1.22 -3.98 3.41
C VAL A 169 2.49 -3.44 4.08
N GLY A 170 2.34 -2.63 5.14
CA GLY A 170 3.47 -2.10 5.89
C GLY A 170 4.35 -3.19 6.52
N GLN A 171 3.75 -4.25 7.06
CA GLN A 171 4.48 -5.39 7.63
C GLN A 171 5.27 -6.17 6.58
N GLU A 172 4.67 -6.47 5.43
CA GLU A 172 5.34 -7.16 4.33
C GLU A 172 6.50 -6.32 3.78
N MET A 173 6.26 -5.02 3.53
CA MET A 173 7.31 -4.11 3.05
C MET A 173 8.44 -3.96 4.05
N ARG A 174 8.12 -3.87 5.35
CA ARG A 174 9.14 -3.84 6.41
C ARG A 174 9.99 -5.10 6.40
N ALA A 175 9.39 -6.28 6.25
CA ALA A 175 10.11 -7.54 6.18
C ALA A 175 11.06 -7.60 4.97
N LEU A 176 10.65 -7.06 3.81
CA LEU A 176 11.51 -6.95 2.63
C LEU A 176 12.69 -6.00 2.87
N MET A 177 12.41 -4.80 3.39
CA MET A 177 13.45 -3.81 3.72
C MET A 177 14.46 -4.36 4.74
N GLU A 178 13.99 -5.06 5.78
CA GLU A 178 14.85 -5.66 6.81
C GLU A 178 15.66 -6.84 6.25
N ARG A 179 15.08 -7.67 5.38
CA ARG A 179 15.79 -8.76 4.67
C ARG A 179 16.97 -8.21 3.88
N ASP A 180 16.75 -7.13 3.12
CA ASP A 180 17.79 -6.56 2.27
C ASP A 180 18.92 -5.91 3.08
N VAL A 181 18.59 -5.31 4.22
CA VAL A 181 19.60 -4.82 5.16
C VAL A 181 20.51 -5.98 5.64
N ILE A 182 19.93 -7.15 5.91
CA ILE A 182 20.69 -8.33 6.39
C ILE A 182 21.56 -8.93 5.27
N THR A 183 21.01 -9.11 4.07
CA THR A 183 21.74 -9.68 2.92
C THR A 183 22.89 -8.77 2.51
N GLY A 184 22.64 -7.47 2.31
CA GLY A 184 23.70 -6.52 1.94
C GLY A 184 24.75 -6.31 3.03
N ALA A 185 24.40 -6.36 4.32
CA ALA A 185 25.38 -6.32 5.40
C ALA A 185 26.28 -7.57 5.41
N THR A 186 25.73 -8.73 5.07
CA THR A 186 26.49 -9.98 4.99
C THR A 186 27.42 -9.97 3.78
N ALA A 187 26.92 -9.54 2.61
CA ALA A 187 27.72 -9.39 1.40
C ALA A 187 28.90 -8.41 1.59
N ARG A 188 28.66 -7.26 2.25
CA ARG A 188 29.72 -6.29 2.58
C ARG A 188 30.81 -6.90 3.45
N ARG A 189 30.46 -7.65 4.50
CA ARG A 189 31.46 -8.32 5.35
C ARG A 189 32.28 -9.36 4.58
N ILE A 190 31.66 -10.07 3.65
CA ILE A 190 32.36 -11.03 2.79
C ILE A 190 33.33 -10.28 1.87
N ALA A 191 32.90 -9.19 1.23
CA ALA A 191 33.77 -8.35 0.38
C ALA A 191 34.96 -7.76 1.17
N ASP A 192 34.72 -7.27 2.39
CA ASP A 192 35.75 -6.74 3.29
C ASP A 192 36.75 -7.82 3.71
N ALA A 193 36.26 -9.01 4.08
CA ALA A 193 37.09 -10.15 4.48
C ALA A 193 37.93 -10.70 3.31
N LEU A 194 37.43 -10.60 2.08
CA LEU A 194 38.13 -11.02 0.88
C LEU A 194 39.10 -9.97 0.34
N SER A 195 39.17 -8.76 0.94
CA SER A 195 40.04 -7.67 0.49
C SER A 195 39.99 -7.45 -1.03
N TYR A 196 38.77 -7.45 -1.60
CA TYR A 196 38.57 -7.31 -3.04
C TYR A 196 38.92 -5.88 -3.49
N ARG A 197 40.23 -5.63 -3.67
CA ARG A 197 40.75 -4.44 -4.33
C ARG A 197 40.55 -4.65 -5.83
N GLY A 198 39.36 -4.32 -6.32
CA GLY A 198 39.00 -4.36 -7.74
C GLY A 198 40.04 -3.61 -8.58
N ASN A 199 40.72 -4.34 -9.44
CA ASN A 199 41.69 -3.83 -10.39
C ASN A 199 40.92 -3.13 -11.52
N ARG A 200 40.77 -1.79 -11.45
CA ARG A 200 40.33 -0.98 -12.60
C ARG A 200 41.44 -1.00 -13.65
N LYS A 201 41.14 -1.55 -14.82
CA LYS A 201 41.76 -1.16 -16.08
C LYS A 201 40.68 -0.61 -16.99
#